data_AF-A0A938I8B7-F1
#
_entry.id   AF-A0A938I8B7-F1
#
_cell.length_a   1.000
_cell.length_b   1.000
_cell.length_c   1.000
_cell.angle_alpha   90.00
_cell.angle_beta   90.00
_cell.angle_gamma   90.00
#
_symmetry.space_group_name_H-M   'P 1'
#
loop_
_entity.id
_entity.type
_entity.pdbx_description
1 polymer ?
#
loop_
_entity_poly.entity_id
_entity_poly.type
_entity_poly.pdbx_seq_one_letter_code
_entity_poly.pdbx_strand_id
1 'polypeptide(L)'
;MCVLLLAARAVLVLSLADAFFTGEEQAHGTVAKAILDGVGLPWPRLIYQPYEGGGLVASILTAPVFAAFGPSLLSQKLVAFGFDLLNLIVGCSLCARWFGLRALWFFGLGYVFGPAACQQTALLNVGNHFAAISIFLGVIHLAMPILTRGAGERVRARECLWLGCLSGFGCWFSFQVAALVAVLAFWLVCFPPRLSSPSAWGWLVLGFAIGVTPLVWMWKHLGVRVFQIHGRTLGDPFGGVPTASSESGWYKDLVAEMTVPSLVQVVLLVALPFAGAIVWWMDRSDSDVRPRRVYGFVLLFLIAFTIVSLNSSFKSTSFHHFSRLIRYMPQWGLALLLTTWALERLARGGSALRRLAWGLVLGCAALGALQTVDLARRGSAAGIGQAWTLLRTFKGYEYADYLPKLFRNLDRDREELLRVALRFEEPAQDLLLPAAIDALREGGVLSVEKASALVARVDARTDSSWLVGMGAHLVRQGHLGRAFSTVTKLAKDDPRRDALLEAIGRYGRGSFPLPENCTLEAEFYSTHGSPAATWRGLGWRIHQTFRLDPAGAAAFLDGLPEGPREAARSGYEQAFRANRLE
;
A
#
# COMPACT_ATOMS: atom_id res chain seq x y z
N MET A 1 17.84 -11.37 14.52
CA MET A 1 17.21 -10.26 13.77
C MET A 1 15.73 -10.49 13.51
N CYS A 2 15.31 -11.62 12.92
CA CYS A 2 13.89 -11.90 12.67
C CYS A 2 12.98 -11.73 13.89
N VAL A 3 13.37 -12.29 15.05
CA VAL A 3 12.61 -12.13 16.31
C VAL A 3 12.50 -10.66 16.73
N LEU A 4 13.58 -9.88 16.56
CA LEU A 4 13.58 -8.46 16.90
C LEU A 4 12.65 -7.66 15.98
N LEU A 5 12.64 -7.99 14.67
CA LEU A 5 11.69 -7.42 13.71
C LEU A 5 10.25 -7.69 14.17
N LEU A 6 9.91 -8.96 14.37
CA LEU A 6 8.56 -9.36 14.74
C LEU A 6 8.12 -8.73 16.06
N ALA A 7 9.02 -8.64 17.06
CA ALA A 7 8.72 -7.95 18.31
C ALA A 7 8.43 -6.46 18.09
N ALA A 8 9.26 -5.75 17.32
CA ALA A 8 9.05 -4.34 17.02
C ALA A 8 7.74 -4.10 16.25
N ARG A 9 7.44 -4.93 15.25
CA ARG A 9 6.19 -4.83 14.47
C ARG A 9 4.95 -5.23 15.28
N ALA A 10 5.06 -6.24 16.15
CA ALA A 10 3.98 -6.62 17.06
C ALA A 10 3.65 -5.50 18.04
N VAL A 11 4.65 -4.78 18.58
CA VAL A 11 4.41 -3.61 19.44
C VAL A 11 3.61 -2.54 18.69
N LEU A 12 3.95 -2.25 17.43
CA LEU A 12 3.23 -1.26 16.63
C LEU A 12 1.79 -1.70 16.30
N VAL A 13 1.60 -2.96 15.91
CA VAL A 13 0.26 -3.51 15.61
C VAL A 13 -0.61 -3.55 16.87
N LEU A 14 -0.07 -4.02 18.00
CA LEU A 14 -0.80 -4.14 19.27
C LEU A 14 -1.03 -2.80 19.99
N SER A 15 -0.38 -1.72 19.55
CA SER A 15 -0.69 -0.34 19.96
C SER A 15 -1.61 0.36 18.96
N LEU A 16 -2.02 -0.31 17.88
CA LEU A 16 -2.76 0.29 16.77
C LEU A 16 -2.05 1.51 16.17
N ALA A 17 -0.72 1.55 16.20
CA ALA A 17 0.13 2.65 15.69
C ALA A 17 0.46 2.55 14.19
N ASP A 18 -0.26 1.68 13.50
CA ASP A 18 -0.08 1.35 12.08
C ASP A 18 -0.96 2.26 11.20
N ALA A 19 -0.60 2.37 9.92
CA ALA A 19 -1.43 2.95 8.87
C ALA A 19 -2.56 1.99 8.49
N PHE A 20 -3.52 1.78 9.38
CA PHE A 20 -4.71 1.03 9.02
C PHE A 20 -5.59 1.83 8.05
N PHE A 21 -6.44 1.11 7.31
CA PHE A 21 -7.55 1.72 6.55
C PHE A 21 -7.13 2.73 5.49
N THR A 22 -5.98 2.51 4.85
CA THR A 22 -5.62 3.20 3.59
C THR A 22 -6.58 2.86 2.43
N GLY A 23 -7.66 2.12 2.69
CA GLY A 23 -8.65 1.59 1.73
C GLY A 23 -8.10 0.44 0.89
N GLU A 24 -6.87 0.61 0.39
CA GLU A 24 -6.18 -0.32 -0.48
C GLU A 24 -5.89 -1.67 0.18
N GLU A 25 -5.38 -1.71 1.42
CA GLU A 25 -5.15 -2.96 2.15
C GLU A 25 -6.44 -3.79 2.30
N GLN A 26 -7.55 -3.14 2.64
CA GLN A 26 -8.85 -3.80 2.77
C GLN A 26 -9.41 -4.23 1.43
N ALA A 27 -9.19 -3.46 0.35
CA ALA A 27 -9.58 -3.88 -0.99
C ALA A 27 -8.83 -5.17 -1.42
N HIS A 28 -7.54 -5.32 -1.08
CA HIS A 28 -6.82 -6.58 -1.26
C HIS A 28 -7.39 -7.71 -0.38
N GLY A 29 -7.89 -7.39 0.80
CA GLY A 29 -8.69 -8.31 1.62
C GLY A 29 -9.98 -8.74 0.96
N THR A 30 -10.68 -7.84 0.29
CA THR A 30 -11.91 -8.15 -0.43
C THR A 30 -11.65 -9.09 -1.61
N VAL A 31 -10.50 -8.98 -2.28
CA VAL A 31 -10.06 -10.00 -3.26
C VAL A 31 -9.86 -11.35 -2.60
N ALA A 32 -9.20 -11.40 -1.44
CA ALA A 32 -8.99 -12.64 -0.69
C ALA A 32 -10.33 -13.26 -0.27
N LYS A 33 -11.27 -12.45 0.19
CA LYS A 33 -12.64 -12.85 0.51
C LYS A 33 -13.38 -13.36 -0.74
N ALA A 34 -13.25 -12.68 -1.88
CA ALA A 34 -13.84 -13.11 -3.15
C ALA A 34 -13.34 -14.49 -3.61
N ILE A 35 -12.06 -14.80 -3.36
CA ILE A 35 -11.46 -16.10 -3.62
C ILE A 35 -12.11 -17.18 -2.75
N LEU A 36 -12.30 -16.91 -1.45
CA LEU A 36 -12.92 -17.85 -0.51
C LEU A 36 -14.41 -18.06 -0.78
N ASP A 37 -15.14 -16.98 -1.05
CA ASP A 37 -16.59 -17.00 -1.29
C ASP A 37 -16.95 -17.61 -2.65
N GLY A 38 -15.97 -17.78 -3.55
CA GLY A 38 -16.21 -18.38 -4.85
C GLY A 38 -17.21 -17.59 -5.69
N VAL A 39 -17.05 -16.26 -5.79
CA VAL A 39 -18.00 -15.34 -6.49
C VAL A 39 -18.22 -15.63 -7.98
N GLY A 40 -17.57 -16.65 -8.54
CA GLY A 40 -17.78 -17.16 -9.90
C GLY A 40 -17.13 -16.29 -10.97
N LEU A 41 -16.02 -15.63 -10.63
CA LEU A 41 -15.21 -14.86 -11.56
C LEU A 41 -13.83 -15.52 -11.77
N PRO A 42 -13.28 -15.46 -13.00
CA PRO A 42 -11.89 -15.82 -13.22
C PRO A 42 -10.94 -14.95 -12.39
N TRP A 43 -9.89 -15.54 -11.83
CA TRP A 43 -8.91 -14.85 -10.96
C TRP A 43 -8.31 -13.57 -11.55
N PRO A 44 -7.97 -13.45 -12.86
CA PRO A 44 -7.48 -12.19 -13.42
C PRO A 44 -8.44 -11.03 -13.23
N ARG A 45 -9.75 -11.32 -13.20
CA ARG A 45 -10.79 -10.30 -13.10
C ARG A 45 -11.03 -9.85 -11.66
N LEU A 46 -10.59 -10.63 -10.67
CA LEU A 46 -10.69 -10.27 -9.26
C LEU A 46 -9.64 -9.22 -8.85
N ILE A 47 -8.65 -8.94 -9.68
CA ILE A 47 -7.52 -8.08 -9.34
C ILE A 47 -7.99 -6.63 -9.11
N TYR A 48 -7.62 -6.07 -7.96
CA TYR A 48 -7.93 -4.69 -7.58
C TYR A 48 -7.22 -3.66 -8.48
N GLN A 49 -5.94 -3.90 -8.80
CA GLN A 49 -5.12 -3.06 -9.68
C GLN A 49 -4.52 -3.90 -10.81
N PRO A 50 -5.08 -3.84 -12.03
CA PRO A 50 -4.60 -4.63 -13.17
C PRO A 50 -3.12 -4.42 -13.54
N TYR A 51 -2.50 -3.33 -13.11
CA TYR A 51 -1.14 -2.96 -13.44
C TYR A 51 -0.09 -3.42 -12.40
N GLU A 52 -0.51 -4.02 -11.28
CA GLU A 52 0.41 -4.51 -10.24
C GLU A 52 0.02 -5.92 -9.80
N GLY A 53 0.87 -6.90 -10.14
CA GLY A 53 0.66 -8.30 -9.79
C GLY A 53 0.85 -8.59 -8.30
N GLY A 54 1.67 -7.79 -7.61
CA GLY A 54 2.00 -8.05 -6.21
C GLY A 54 0.80 -7.93 -5.26
N GLY A 55 -0.17 -7.05 -5.58
CA GLY A 55 -1.43 -6.98 -4.85
C GLY A 55 -2.29 -8.25 -4.99
N LEU A 56 -2.23 -8.94 -6.13
CA LEU A 56 -2.85 -10.26 -6.26
C LEU A 56 -2.10 -11.30 -5.42
N VAL A 57 -0.76 -11.28 -5.38
CA VAL A 57 0.03 -12.18 -4.51
C VAL A 57 -0.36 -11.98 -3.05
N ALA A 58 -0.47 -10.73 -2.58
CA ALA A 58 -0.92 -10.43 -1.23
C ALA A 58 -2.30 -11.05 -0.96
N SER A 59 -3.28 -10.86 -1.85
CA SER A 59 -4.62 -11.45 -1.69
C SER A 59 -4.63 -12.98 -1.70
N ILE A 60 -3.81 -13.62 -2.54
CA ILE A 60 -3.66 -15.08 -2.60
C ILE A 60 -3.07 -15.61 -1.28
N LEU A 61 -2.11 -14.92 -0.70
CA LEU A 61 -1.53 -15.27 0.60
C LEU A 61 -2.49 -14.97 1.76
N THR A 62 -3.31 -13.93 1.65
CA THR A 62 -4.34 -13.58 2.64
C THR A 62 -5.47 -14.59 2.68
N ALA A 63 -5.91 -15.14 1.54
CA ALA A 63 -7.02 -16.10 1.51
C ALA A 63 -6.85 -17.31 2.46
N PRO A 64 -5.73 -18.07 2.47
CA PRO A 64 -5.54 -19.16 3.43
C PRO A 64 -5.43 -18.67 4.88
N VAL A 65 -4.89 -17.46 5.12
CA VAL A 65 -4.84 -16.88 6.48
C VAL A 65 -6.24 -16.48 6.94
N PHE A 66 -7.08 -15.95 6.06
CA PHE A 66 -8.51 -15.70 6.30
C PHE A 66 -9.26 -17.00 6.61
N ALA A 67 -8.99 -18.07 5.88
CA ALA A 67 -9.57 -19.39 6.15
C ALA A 67 -9.13 -19.93 7.53
N ALA A 68 -7.88 -19.70 7.94
CA ALA A 68 -7.34 -20.23 9.20
C ALA A 68 -7.72 -19.39 10.44
N PHE A 69 -7.76 -18.06 10.33
CA PHE A 69 -7.90 -17.14 11.47
C PHE A 69 -9.12 -16.22 11.38
N GLY A 70 -9.94 -16.37 10.34
CA GLY A 70 -11.07 -15.49 10.02
C GLY A 70 -10.65 -14.29 9.16
N PRO A 71 -11.60 -13.67 8.42
CA PRO A 71 -11.32 -12.56 7.51
C PRO A 71 -11.19 -11.21 8.26
N SER A 72 -10.22 -11.16 9.17
CA SER A 72 -9.99 -10.06 10.11
C SER A 72 -8.80 -9.17 9.72
N LEU A 73 -8.67 -8.00 10.37
CA LEU A 73 -7.47 -7.16 10.24
C LEU A 73 -6.21 -7.88 10.71
N LEU A 74 -6.29 -8.67 11.78
CA LEU A 74 -5.17 -9.45 12.28
C LEU A 74 -4.58 -10.34 11.17
N SER A 75 -5.44 -11.02 10.42
CA SER A 75 -5.03 -11.89 9.30
C SER A 75 -4.28 -11.12 8.22
N GLN A 76 -4.68 -9.87 7.92
CA GLN A 76 -3.92 -9.00 7.02
C GLN A 76 -2.52 -8.70 7.55
N LYS A 77 -2.41 -8.35 8.85
CA LYS A 77 -1.13 -8.01 9.47
C LYS A 77 -0.17 -9.19 9.54
N LEU A 78 -0.68 -10.43 9.67
CA LEU A 78 0.15 -11.63 9.58
C LEU A 78 0.80 -11.79 8.20
N VAL A 79 0.08 -11.47 7.12
CA VAL A 79 0.65 -11.50 5.76
C VAL A 79 1.65 -10.34 5.56
N ALA A 80 1.36 -9.15 6.08
CA ALA A 80 2.30 -8.03 6.07
C ALA A 80 3.63 -8.39 6.77
N PHE A 81 3.56 -9.04 7.95
CA PHE A 81 4.74 -9.56 8.65
C PHE A 81 5.51 -10.57 7.81
N GLY A 82 4.82 -11.40 7.03
CA GLY A 82 5.45 -12.34 6.09
C GLY A 82 6.29 -11.63 5.04
N PHE A 83 5.76 -10.57 4.41
CA PHE A 83 6.52 -9.75 3.46
C PHE A 83 7.68 -9.00 4.13
N ASP A 84 7.47 -8.42 5.32
CA ASP A 84 8.52 -7.69 6.05
C ASP A 84 9.67 -8.62 6.47
N LEU A 85 9.33 -9.84 6.91
CA LEU A 85 10.31 -10.88 7.22
C LEU A 85 11.08 -11.33 5.97
N LEU A 86 10.40 -11.51 4.84
CA LEU A 86 11.03 -11.89 3.58
C LEU A 86 12.02 -10.82 3.11
N ASN A 87 11.64 -9.55 3.18
CA ASN A 87 12.52 -8.41 2.87
C ASN A 87 13.79 -8.44 3.73
N LEU A 88 13.65 -8.61 5.05
CA LEU A 88 14.77 -8.71 5.98
C LEU A 88 15.66 -9.91 5.68
N ILE A 89 15.08 -11.10 5.46
CA ILE A 89 15.85 -12.33 5.19
C ILE A 89 16.67 -12.17 3.91
N VAL A 90 16.04 -11.75 2.80
CA VAL A 90 16.74 -11.59 1.53
C VAL A 90 17.85 -10.54 1.64
N GLY A 91 17.59 -9.41 2.29
CA GLY A 91 18.59 -8.36 2.51
C GLY A 91 19.75 -8.80 3.39
N CYS A 92 19.47 -9.43 4.54
CA CYS A 92 20.49 -9.99 5.43
C CYS A 92 21.31 -11.09 4.74
N SER A 93 20.67 -11.98 3.96
CA SER A 93 21.36 -13.02 3.18
C SER A 93 22.28 -12.42 2.12
N LEU A 94 21.84 -11.36 1.44
CA LEU A 94 22.67 -10.62 0.49
C LEU A 94 23.88 -10.00 1.19
N CYS A 95 23.67 -9.25 2.26
CA CYS A 95 24.74 -8.61 3.02
C CYS A 95 25.73 -9.63 3.60
N ALA A 96 25.24 -10.73 4.20
CA ALA A 96 26.09 -11.78 4.74
C ALA A 96 26.97 -12.42 3.66
N ARG A 97 26.38 -12.75 2.50
CA ARG A 97 27.09 -13.42 1.41
C ARG A 97 28.13 -12.52 0.75
N TRP A 98 27.82 -11.25 0.54
CA TRP A 98 28.61 -10.38 -0.34
C TRP A 98 29.46 -9.35 0.40
N PHE A 99 29.04 -8.95 1.60
CA PHE A 99 29.71 -7.93 2.41
C PHE A 99 30.25 -8.50 3.74
N GLY A 100 29.77 -9.67 4.17
CA GLY A 100 30.22 -10.40 5.35
C GLY A 100 29.22 -10.36 6.52
N LEU A 101 29.48 -11.14 7.57
CA LEU A 101 28.55 -11.29 8.70
C LEU A 101 28.29 -9.98 9.47
N ARG A 102 29.24 -9.04 9.53
CA ARG A 102 29.02 -7.74 10.17
C ARG A 102 28.01 -6.88 9.42
N ALA A 103 28.08 -6.88 8.08
CA ALA A 103 27.13 -6.17 7.24
C ALA A 103 25.69 -6.68 7.41
N LEU A 104 25.50 -7.97 7.74
CA LEU A 104 24.18 -8.48 8.12
C LEU A 104 23.61 -7.75 9.33
N TRP A 105 24.43 -7.45 10.34
CA TRP A 105 23.99 -6.71 11.52
C TRP A 105 23.68 -5.25 11.20
N PHE A 106 24.53 -4.61 10.39
CA PHE A 106 24.30 -3.22 9.94
C PHE A 106 22.99 -3.09 9.17
N PHE A 107 22.76 -3.97 8.20
CA PHE A 107 21.51 -4.01 7.45
C PHE A 107 20.33 -4.35 8.36
N GLY A 108 20.44 -5.40 9.17
CA GLY A 108 19.35 -5.89 9.99
C GLY A 108 18.88 -4.85 11.01
N LEU A 109 19.81 -4.19 11.71
CA LEU A 109 19.47 -3.13 12.67
C LEU A 109 18.88 -1.90 11.96
N GLY A 110 19.49 -1.46 10.84
CA GLY A 110 18.99 -0.33 10.06
C GLY A 110 17.63 -0.59 9.40
N TYR A 111 17.30 -1.85 9.10
CA TYR A 111 16.01 -2.26 8.55
C TYR A 111 14.93 -2.33 9.64
N VAL A 112 15.21 -3.02 10.75
CA VAL A 112 14.27 -3.19 11.88
C VAL A 112 13.86 -1.82 12.44
N PHE A 113 14.85 -0.97 12.70
CA PHE A 113 14.70 0.36 13.27
C PHE A 113 14.91 1.46 12.22
N GLY A 114 14.43 1.21 11.00
CA GLY A 114 14.40 2.24 9.96
C GLY A 114 13.49 3.41 10.34
N PRO A 115 13.40 4.44 9.46
CA PRO A 115 12.56 5.61 9.71
C PRO A 115 11.11 5.24 10.00
N ALA A 116 10.43 6.01 10.86
CA ALA A 116 9.05 5.79 11.26
C ALA A 116 8.10 5.43 10.09
N ALA A 117 8.19 6.15 8.97
CA ALA A 117 7.38 5.88 7.78
C ALA A 117 7.62 4.49 7.17
N CYS A 118 8.87 4.01 7.18
CA CYS A 118 9.21 2.66 6.72
C CYS A 118 8.65 1.60 7.67
N GLN A 119 8.70 1.85 8.99
CA GLN A 119 8.14 0.96 9.99
C GLN A 119 6.62 0.83 9.85
N GLN A 120 5.91 1.94 9.61
CA GLN A 120 4.45 1.93 9.38
C GLN A 120 4.10 1.27 8.05
N THR A 121 4.82 1.59 6.98
CA THR A 121 4.57 0.98 5.66
C THR A 121 4.79 -0.53 5.67
N ALA A 122 5.70 -1.03 6.50
CA ALA A 122 5.96 -2.46 6.66
C ALA A 122 4.76 -3.28 7.17
N LEU A 123 3.78 -2.59 7.76
CA LEU A 123 2.60 -3.21 8.36
C LEU A 123 1.40 -3.25 7.39
N LEU A 124 1.55 -2.69 6.20
CA LEU A 124 0.53 -2.68 5.15
C LEU A 124 0.58 -3.95 4.30
N ASN A 125 -0.51 -4.70 4.24
CA ASN A 125 -0.66 -5.81 3.31
C ASN A 125 -1.26 -5.37 1.96
N VAL A 126 -0.50 -4.56 1.21
CA VAL A 126 -0.90 -4.11 -0.13
C VAL A 126 -0.22 -4.94 -1.23
N GLY A 127 0.89 -5.60 -0.92
CA GLY A 127 1.63 -6.39 -1.90
C GLY A 127 2.32 -5.56 -2.99
N ASN A 128 2.50 -4.26 -2.81
CA ASN A 128 3.12 -3.39 -3.81
C ASN A 128 4.59 -3.04 -3.44
N HIS A 129 4.94 -1.77 -3.54
CA HIS A 129 6.27 -1.20 -3.35
C HIS A 129 7.05 -1.76 -2.15
N PHE A 130 6.45 -1.85 -0.96
CA PHE A 130 7.19 -2.36 0.21
C PHE A 130 7.51 -3.84 0.09
N ALA A 131 6.54 -4.66 -0.29
CA ALA A 131 6.75 -6.10 -0.52
C ALA A 131 7.76 -6.37 -1.65
N ALA A 132 7.86 -5.46 -2.62
CA ALA A 132 8.79 -5.56 -3.74
C ALA A 132 10.27 -5.41 -3.32
N ILE A 133 10.60 -4.89 -2.12
CA ILE A 133 11.99 -4.79 -1.64
C ILE A 133 12.72 -6.14 -1.74
N SER A 134 12.09 -7.23 -1.33
CA SER A 134 12.66 -8.58 -1.42
C SER A 134 12.97 -9.00 -2.86
N ILE A 135 12.16 -8.60 -3.83
CA ILE A 135 12.39 -8.87 -5.25
C ILE A 135 13.57 -8.03 -5.76
N PHE A 136 13.63 -6.74 -5.43
CA PHE A 136 14.77 -5.88 -5.77
C PHE A 136 16.09 -6.44 -5.23
N LEU A 137 16.12 -6.74 -3.94
CA LEU A 137 17.30 -7.32 -3.29
C LEU A 137 17.60 -8.72 -3.83
N GLY A 138 16.59 -9.53 -4.14
CA GLY A 138 16.76 -10.86 -4.72
C GLY A 138 17.34 -10.80 -6.14
N VAL A 139 16.86 -9.90 -7.00
CA VAL A 139 17.41 -9.67 -8.35
C VAL A 139 18.87 -9.25 -8.25
N ILE A 140 19.20 -8.31 -7.36
CA ILE A 140 20.60 -7.94 -7.10
C ILE A 140 21.38 -9.15 -6.63
N HIS A 141 20.91 -9.87 -5.61
CA HIS A 141 21.57 -11.04 -5.04
C HIS A 141 21.91 -12.10 -6.09
N LEU A 142 20.99 -12.37 -7.03
CA LEU A 142 21.17 -13.32 -8.13
C LEU A 142 22.02 -12.76 -9.27
N ALA A 143 22.03 -11.44 -9.48
CA ALA A 143 22.91 -10.78 -10.44
C ALA A 143 24.37 -10.76 -9.95
N MET A 144 24.59 -10.71 -8.64
CA MET A 144 25.93 -10.59 -8.05
C MET A 144 26.95 -11.59 -8.62
N PRO A 145 26.73 -12.93 -8.61
CA PRO A 145 27.69 -13.87 -9.17
C PRO A 145 28.04 -13.59 -10.64
N ILE A 146 27.10 -13.09 -11.43
CA ILE A 146 27.29 -12.77 -12.85
C ILE A 146 28.11 -11.49 -13.00
N LEU A 147 27.78 -10.46 -12.22
CA LEU A 147 28.44 -9.16 -12.27
C LEU A 147 29.89 -9.21 -11.75
N THR A 148 30.15 -10.08 -10.78
CA THR A 148 31.45 -10.14 -10.09
C THR A 148 32.45 -11.11 -10.71
N ARG A 149 32.04 -11.97 -11.64
CA ARG A 149 32.95 -12.96 -12.25
C ARG A 149 34.08 -12.31 -13.07
N GLY A 150 35.23 -12.97 -13.05
CA GLY A 150 36.37 -12.64 -13.90
C GLY A 150 36.11 -12.93 -15.37
N ALA A 151 36.91 -12.33 -16.25
CA ALA A 151 36.89 -12.66 -17.67
C ALA A 151 37.30 -14.13 -17.84
N GLY A 152 36.51 -14.92 -18.59
CA GLY A 152 36.74 -16.34 -18.81
C GLY A 152 36.06 -17.30 -17.84
N GLU A 153 35.50 -16.82 -16.72
CA GLU A 153 34.72 -17.66 -15.81
C GLU A 153 33.32 -17.97 -16.37
N ARG A 154 32.98 -19.27 -16.49
CA ARG A 154 31.69 -19.70 -17.06
C ARG A 154 30.53 -19.52 -16.09
N VAL A 155 29.64 -18.56 -16.38
CA VAL A 155 28.34 -18.39 -15.66
C VAL A 155 27.51 -19.67 -15.71
N ARG A 156 26.95 -20.10 -14.58
CA ARG A 156 26.17 -21.33 -14.53
C ARG A 156 24.78 -21.06 -15.08
N ALA A 157 24.28 -21.96 -15.94
CA ALA A 157 22.93 -21.90 -16.52
C ALA A 157 21.84 -21.63 -15.46
N ARG A 158 21.93 -22.33 -14.32
CA ARG A 158 21.02 -22.16 -13.19
C ARG A 158 20.97 -20.72 -12.65
N GLU A 159 22.11 -20.02 -12.57
CA GLU A 159 22.16 -18.64 -12.08
C GLU A 159 21.44 -17.69 -13.04
N CYS A 160 21.69 -17.84 -14.35
CA CYS A 160 20.98 -17.08 -15.38
C CYS A 160 19.47 -17.37 -15.36
N LEU A 161 19.09 -18.64 -15.27
CA LEU A 161 17.68 -19.04 -15.25
C LEU A 161 16.95 -18.41 -14.06
N TRP A 162 17.48 -18.53 -12.84
CA TRP A 162 16.84 -17.94 -11.66
C TRP A 162 16.81 -16.42 -11.66
N LEU A 163 17.88 -15.76 -12.14
CA LEU A 163 17.89 -14.31 -12.32
C LEU A 163 16.80 -13.89 -13.31
N GLY A 164 16.67 -14.60 -14.43
CA GLY A 164 15.62 -14.37 -15.42
C GLY A 164 14.24 -14.54 -14.81
N CYS A 165 13.97 -15.67 -14.15
CA CYS A 165 12.68 -15.95 -13.51
C CYS A 165 12.28 -14.86 -12.52
N LEU A 166 13.18 -14.48 -11.61
CA LEU A 166 12.87 -13.45 -10.61
C LEU A 166 12.73 -12.06 -11.25
N SER A 167 13.51 -11.75 -12.29
CA SER A 167 13.39 -10.49 -13.03
C SER A 167 12.04 -10.40 -13.76
N GLY A 168 11.63 -11.44 -14.47
CA GLY A 168 10.34 -11.49 -15.17
C GLY A 168 9.16 -11.44 -14.21
N PHE A 169 9.23 -12.22 -13.13
CA PHE A 169 8.22 -12.21 -12.07
C PHE A 169 8.16 -10.83 -11.39
N GLY A 170 9.32 -10.22 -11.15
CA GLY A 170 9.43 -8.90 -10.57
C GLY A 170 8.78 -7.81 -11.42
N CYS A 171 8.99 -7.83 -12.74
CA CYS A 171 8.32 -6.90 -13.67
C CYS A 171 6.79 -7.00 -13.60
N TRP A 172 6.25 -8.21 -13.41
CA TRP A 172 4.83 -8.42 -13.18
C TRP A 172 4.37 -7.94 -11.79
N PHE A 173 5.16 -8.26 -10.76
CA PHE A 173 4.84 -7.96 -9.37
C PHE A 173 4.77 -6.44 -9.14
N SER A 174 5.77 -5.70 -9.64
CA SER A 174 5.83 -4.24 -9.59
C SER A 174 6.61 -3.68 -10.78
N PHE A 175 6.03 -2.71 -11.49
CA PHE A 175 6.71 -2.05 -12.61
C PHE A 175 8.00 -1.31 -12.22
N GLN A 176 8.20 -0.99 -10.95
CA GLN A 176 9.49 -0.42 -10.50
C GLN A 176 10.64 -1.41 -10.71
N VAL A 177 10.39 -2.72 -10.62
CA VAL A 177 11.40 -3.75 -10.88
C VAL A 177 11.80 -3.75 -12.35
N ALA A 178 10.89 -3.40 -13.28
CA ALA A 178 11.23 -3.30 -14.69
C ALA A 178 12.34 -2.28 -14.96
N ALA A 179 12.38 -1.18 -14.22
CA ALA A 179 13.49 -0.21 -14.30
C ALA A 179 14.82 -0.84 -13.83
N LEU A 180 14.81 -1.63 -12.76
CA LEU A 180 16.00 -2.35 -12.28
C LEU A 180 16.49 -3.35 -13.32
N VAL A 181 15.58 -4.12 -13.90
CA VAL A 181 15.87 -5.11 -14.94
C VAL A 181 16.41 -4.44 -16.19
N ALA A 182 15.88 -3.28 -16.59
CA ALA A 182 16.39 -2.52 -17.73
C ALA A 182 17.83 -2.04 -17.50
N VAL A 183 18.14 -1.49 -16.33
CA VAL A 183 19.52 -1.08 -15.98
C VAL A 183 20.45 -2.29 -15.91
N LEU A 184 19.97 -3.42 -15.40
CA LEU A 184 20.74 -4.67 -15.38
C LEU A 184 21.03 -5.19 -16.78
N ALA A 185 20.03 -5.21 -17.65
CA ALA A 185 20.18 -5.61 -19.05
C ALA A 185 21.18 -4.69 -19.77
N PHE A 186 21.04 -3.37 -19.62
CA PHE A 186 21.98 -2.38 -20.14
C PHE A 186 23.41 -2.67 -19.65
N TRP A 187 23.59 -2.90 -18.35
CA TRP A 187 24.89 -3.20 -17.76
C TRP A 187 25.50 -4.50 -18.32
N LEU A 188 24.69 -5.54 -18.48
CA LEU A 188 25.14 -6.83 -19.02
C LEU A 188 25.53 -6.73 -20.51
N VAL A 189 24.86 -5.87 -21.28
CA VAL A 189 25.15 -5.62 -22.70
C VAL A 189 26.39 -4.74 -22.88
N CYS A 190 26.46 -3.60 -22.17
CA CYS A 190 27.55 -2.63 -22.32
C CYS A 190 28.86 -3.07 -21.67
N PHE A 191 28.81 -4.01 -20.73
CA PHE A 191 29.99 -4.59 -20.08
C PHE A 191 30.01 -6.12 -20.28
N PRO A 192 30.21 -6.59 -21.54
CA PRO A 192 29.87 -7.94 -21.98
C PRO A 192 30.85 -9.09 -21.65
N PRO A 193 32.11 -8.94 -21.16
CA PRO A 193 33.03 -10.09 -21.03
C PRO A 193 32.59 -11.15 -19.98
N ARG A 194 31.35 -11.07 -19.49
CA ARG A 194 30.79 -11.80 -18.35
C ARG A 194 29.70 -12.80 -18.76
N LEU A 195 28.99 -12.55 -19.86
CA LEU A 195 28.03 -13.48 -20.48
C LEU A 195 28.52 -13.81 -21.89
N SER A 196 29.75 -14.31 -22.01
CA SER A 196 30.37 -14.61 -23.30
C SER A 196 29.78 -15.84 -23.99
N SER A 197 29.03 -16.68 -23.27
CA SER A 197 28.38 -17.86 -23.85
C SER A 197 26.96 -17.54 -24.30
N PRO A 198 26.59 -17.78 -25.57
CA PRO A 198 25.21 -17.70 -26.05
C PRO A 198 24.23 -18.52 -25.20
N SER A 199 24.68 -19.66 -24.65
CA SER A 199 23.85 -20.48 -23.77
C SER A 199 23.44 -19.76 -22.49
N ALA A 200 24.33 -18.94 -21.91
CA ALA A 200 24.03 -18.19 -20.68
C ALA A 200 22.95 -17.14 -20.93
N TRP A 201 22.97 -16.48 -22.09
CA TRP A 201 21.89 -15.60 -22.56
C TRP A 201 20.59 -16.37 -22.79
N GLY A 202 20.65 -17.53 -23.45
CA GLY A 202 19.48 -18.39 -23.66
C GLY A 202 18.78 -18.75 -22.35
N TRP A 203 19.54 -19.15 -21.32
CA TRP A 203 18.97 -19.45 -20.00
C TRP A 203 18.41 -18.22 -19.28
N LEU A 204 19.04 -17.06 -19.42
CA LEU A 204 18.54 -15.80 -18.85
C LEU A 204 17.21 -15.39 -19.48
N VAL A 205 17.13 -15.43 -20.81
CA VAL A 205 15.92 -15.11 -21.58
C VAL A 205 14.81 -16.11 -21.31
N LEU A 206 15.13 -17.41 -21.27
CA LEU A 206 14.15 -18.45 -20.91
C LEU A 206 13.60 -18.22 -19.50
N GLY A 207 14.47 -17.94 -18.54
CA GLY A 207 14.05 -17.61 -17.18
C GLY A 207 13.12 -16.41 -17.16
N PHE A 208 13.48 -15.32 -17.85
CA PHE A 208 12.64 -14.13 -17.94
C PHE A 208 11.28 -14.44 -18.58
N ALA A 209 11.26 -15.23 -19.66
CA ALA A 209 10.03 -15.66 -20.31
C ALA A 209 9.12 -16.46 -19.36
N ILE A 210 9.69 -17.36 -18.53
CA ILE A 210 8.96 -18.08 -17.48
C ILE A 210 8.43 -17.11 -16.42
N GLY A 211 9.30 -16.22 -15.93
CA GLY A 211 8.96 -15.25 -14.89
C GLY A 211 7.85 -14.29 -15.28
N VAL A 212 7.82 -13.85 -16.54
CA VAL A 212 6.82 -12.90 -17.05
C VAL A 212 5.49 -13.57 -17.42
N THR A 213 5.37 -14.89 -17.32
CA THR A 213 4.12 -15.62 -17.63
C THR A 213 2.89 -15.08 -16.90
N PRO A 214 2.93 -14.64 -15.62
CA PRO A 214 1.75 -14.08 -14.97
C PRO A 214 1.29 -12.76 -15.60
N LEU A 215 2.22 -11.93 -16.09
CA LEU A 215 1.89 -10.70 -16.82
C LEU A 215 1.24 -11.02 -18.16
N VAL A 216 1.78 -11.99 -18.91
CA VAL A 216 1.18 -12.45 -20.17
C VAL A 216 -0.23 -12.99 -19.94
N TRP A 217 -0.41 -13.77 -18.87
CA TRP A 217 -1.72 -14.29 -18.46
C TRP A 217 -2.70 -13.16 -18.12
N MET A 218 -2.29 -12.17 -17.34
CA MET A 218 -3.14 -11.00 -17.05
C MET A 218 -3.45 -10.20 -18.31
N TRP A 219 -2.46 -9.96 -19.17
CA TRP A 219 -2.63 -9.24 -20.42
C TRP A 219 -3.66 -9.92 -21.34
N LYS A 220 -3.62 -11.25 -21.44
CA LYS A 220 -4.60 -12.04 -22.21
C LYS A 220 -6.05 -11.83 -21.72
N HIS A 221 -6.27 -11.61 -20.42
CA HIS A 221 -7.61 -11.51 -19.84
C HIS A 221 -8.11 -10.07 -19.63
N LEU A 222 -7.19 -9.13 -19.42
CA LEU A 222 -7.50 -7.74 -19.07
C LEU A 222 -7.15 -6.75 -20.19
N GLY A 223 -6.41 -7.19 -21.21
CA GLY A 223 -5.96 -6.35 -22.31
C GLY A 223 -5.00 -5.26 -21.86
N VAL A 224 -5.02 -4.12 -22.54
CA VAL A 224 -4.12 -2.97 -22.28
C VAL A 224 -4.23 -2.38 -20.87
N ARG A 225 -5.28 -2.71 -20.11
CA ARG A 225 -5.49 -2.26 -18.72
C ARG A 225 -4.33 -2.64 -17.79
N VAL A 226 -3.60 -3.71 -18.10
CA VAL A 226 -2.39 -4.10 -17.34
C VAL A 226 -1.26 -3.08 -17.45
N PHE A 227 -1.32 -2.18 -18.42
CA PHE A 227 -0.38 -1.07 -18.61
C PHE A 227 -1.02 0.29 -18.31
N GLN A 228 -2.22 0.31 -17.74
CA GLN A 228 -2.92 1.53 -17.38
C GLN A 228 -2.83 1.78 -15.88
N ILE A 229 -1.91 2.66 -15.47
CA ILE A 229 -1.77 3.05 -14.07
C ILE A 229 -2.89 4.05 -13.77
N HIS A 230 -3.74 3.73 -12.79
CA HIS A 230 -4.89 4.57 -12.41
C HIS A 230 -5.79 5.02 -13.58
N GLY A 231 -5.98 4.15 -14.58
CA GLY A 231 -6.84 4.43 -15.74
C GLY A 231 -6.21 5.30 -16.83
N ARG A 232 -4.90 5.55 -16.77
CA ARG A 232 -4.14 6.28 -17.79
C ARG A 232 -3.04 5.41 -18.38
N THR A 233 -2.76 5.57 -19.67
CA THR A 233 -1.67 4.82 -20.30
C THR A 233 -0.30 5.34 -19.81
N LEU A 234 0.73 4.50 -19.87
CA LEU A 234 2.10 4.89 -19.50
C LEU A 234 2.64 6.09 -20.30
N GLY A 235 2.12 6.32 -21.50
CA GLY A 235 2.50 7.43 -22.39
C GLY A 235 1.71 8.73 -22.14
N ASP A 236 0.60 8.67 -21.39
CA ASP A 236 -0.17 9.86 -21.06
C ASP A 236 0.61 10.67 -20.01
N PRO A 237 0.93 11.95 -20.25
CA PRO A 237 1.49 12.79 -19.21
C PRO A 237 0.46 12.88 -18.07
N PHE A 238 0.77 12.32 -16.90
CA PHE A 238 -0.16 12.44 -15.78
C PHE A 238 -0.29 13.92 -15.40
N GLY A 239 -1.43 14.53 -15.71
CA GLY A 239 -1.88 15.74 -15.04
C GLY A 239 -0.94 16.92 -15.23
N GLY A 240 -0.56 17.22 -16.48
CA GLY A 240 0.35 18.31 -16.79
C GLY A 240 1.77 18.03 -16.31
N VAL A 241 2.76 18.60 -16.99
CA VAL A 241 4.08 18.72 -16.38
C VAL A 241 3.86 19.53 -15.10
N PRO A 242 4.21 19.01 -13.90
CA PRO A 242 4.17 19.81 -12.69
C PRO A 242 4.96 21.08 -12.98
N THR A 243 4.32 22.25 -12.92
CA THR A 243 5.06 23.50 -13.06
C THR A 243 6.07 23.56 -11.93
N ALA A 244 7.30 24.05 -12.17
CA ALA A 244 8.36 24.13 -11.15
C ALA A 244 7.91 24.78 -9.82
N SER A 245 6.87 25.61 -9.86
CA SER A 245 6.21 26.18 -8.67
C SER A 245 5.51 25.14 -7.78
N SER A 246 4.89 24.10 -8.33
CA SER A 246 4.29 22.97 -7.59
C SER A 246 5.32 21.96 -7.08
N GLU A 247 6.54 21.98 -7.66
CA GLU A 247 7.60 21.01 -7.34
C GLU A 247 8.36 21.33 -6.05
N SER A 248 8.39 22.59 -5.60
CA SER A 248 9.08 22.95 -4.35
C SER A 248 8.22 22.74 -3.09
N GLY A 249 6.89 22.66 -3.23
CA GLY A 249 5.97 22.53 -2.10
C GLY A 249 6.10 21.17 -1.42
N TRP A 250 6.05 20.08 -2.19
CA TRP A 250 5.96 18.74 -1.61
C TRP A 250 7.19 18.34 -0.78
N TYR A 251 8.40 18.76 -1.18
CA TYR A 251 9.61 18.47 -0.39
C TYR A 251 9.59 19.25 0.92
N LYS A 252 9.12 20.51 0.89
CA LYS A 252 8.93 21.31 2.11
C LYS A 252 7.92 20.65 3.03
N ASP A 253 6.79 20.20 2.51
CA ASP A 253 5.77 19.51 3.30
C ASP A 253 6.31 18.19 3.88
N LEU A 254 7.03 17.41 3.07
CA LEU A 254 7.65 16.17 3.50
C LEU A 254 8.67 16.40 4.64
N VAL A 255 9.52 17.42 4.51
CA VAL A 255 10.50 17.77 5.55
C VAL A 255 9.82 18.37 6.78
N ALA A 256 8.76 19.17 6.61
CA ALA A 256 8.03 19.81 7.70
C ALA A 256 7.33 18.79 8.62
N GLU A 257 6.88 17.66 8.07
CA GLU A 257 6.23 16.59 8.84
C GLU A 257 7.21 15.57 9.43
N MET A 258 8.46 15.54 8.96
CA MET A 258 9.47 14.63 9.50
C MET A 258 9.89 15.07 10.90
N THR A 259 9.83 14.13 11.85
CA THR A 259 10.49 14.32 13.15
C THR A 259 12.00 14.47 12.94
N VAL A 260 12.67 15.25 13.79
CA VAL A 260 14.13 15.44 13.73
C VAL A 260 14.88 14.10 13.67
N PRO A 261 14.51 13.05 14.44
CA PRO A 261 15.13 11.73 14.31
C PRO A 261 14.95 11.10 12.92
N SER A 262 13.78 11.23 12.29
CA SER A 262 13.54 10.72 10.93
C SER A 262 14.43 11.44 9.92
N LEU A 263 14.52 12.77 10.03
CA LEU A 263 15.34 13.59 9.14
C LEU A 263 16.81 13.19 9.25
N VAL A 264 17.34 13.01 10.46
CA VAL A 264 18.72 12.56 10.67
C VAL A 264 18.96 11.20 10.01
N GLN A 265 18.05 10.23 10.18
CA GLN A 265 18.19 8.93 9.54
C GLN A 265 18.14 9.00 8.02
N VAL A 266 17.23 9.81 7.45
CA VAL A 266 17.13 10.01 6.00
C VAL A 266 18.40 10.67 5.46
N VAL A 267 18.90 11.71 6.12
CA VAL A 267 20.15 12.38 5.75
C VAL A 267 21.31 11.40 5.79
N LEU A 268 21.42 10.57 6.83
CA LEU A 268 22.47 9.55 6.92
C LEU A 268 22.33 8.49 5.82
N LEU A 269 21.11 8.03 5.52
CA LEU A 269 20.83 7.06 4.46
C LEU A 269 21.22 7.58 3.08
N VAL A 270 21.14 8.91 2.86
CA VAL A 270 21.58 9.55 1.62
C VAL A 270 23.08 9.83 1.64
N ALA A 271 23.62 10.39 2.73
CA ALA A 271 25.00 10.82 2.82
C ALA A 271 26.01 9.66 2.92
N LEU A 272 25.68 8.59 3.65
CA LEU A 272 26.60 7.47 3.88
C LEU A 272 26.94 6.68 2.61
N PRO A 273 26.01 6.43 1.66
CA PRO A 273 26.38 5.90 0.35
C PRO A 273 27.44 6.73 -0.35
N PHE A 274 27.34 8.07 -0.36
CA PHE A 274 28.33 8.95 -0.98
C PHE A 274 29.67 8.94 -0.22
N ALA A 275 29.63 9.03 1.10
CA ALA A 275 30.83 8.94 1.93
C ALA A 275 31.55 7.58 1.72
N GLY A 276 30.79 6.49 1.65
CA GLY A 276 31.30 5.17 1.29
C GLY A 276 31.93 5.14 -0.09
N ALA A 277 31.31 5.78 -1.08
CA ALA A 277 31.86 5.93 -2.44
C ALA A 277 33.21 6.67 -2.42
N ILE A 278 33.31 7.75 -1.65
CA ILE A 278 34.52 8.57 -1.54
C ILE A 278 35.64 7.77 -0.87
N VAL A 279 35.36 7.19 0.31
CA VAL A 279 36.32 6.34 1.03
C VAL A 279 36.81 5.20 0.14
N TRP A 280 35.90 4.62 -0.62
CA TRP A 280 36.21 3.56 -1.57
C TRP A 280 37.02 4.02 -2.78
N TRP A 281 36.74 5.19 -3.36
CA TRP A 281 37.52 5.77 -4.44
C TRP A 281 38.96 6.08 -4.00
N MET A 282 39.13 6.45 -2.74
CA MET A 282 40.43 6.69 -2.11
C MET A 282 41.16 5.38 -1.77
N ASP A 283 40.45 4.29 -1.45
CA ASP A 283 41.04 2.98 -1.16
C ASP A 283 41.46 2.24 -2.43
N ARG A 284 42.64 2.61 -2.94
CA ARG A 284 43.30 1.94 -4.07
C ARG A 284 43.93 0.60 -3.71
N SER A 285 43.97 0.23 -2.42
CA SER A 285 44.67 -0.97 -1.95
C SER A 285 43.89 -2.26 -2.18
N ASP A 286 42.56 -2.17 -2.33
CA ASP A 286 41.71 -3.34 -2.54
C ASP A 286 41.76 -3.80 -4.00
N SER A 287 42.43 -4.93 -4.22
CA SER A 287 42.48 -5.62 -5.52
C SER A 287 41.14 -6.27 -5.89
N ASP A 288 40.20 -6.38 -4.94
CA ASP A 288 38.89 -6.98 -5.22
C ASP A 288 37.96 -5.99 -5.97
N VAL A 289 37.90 -6.16 -7.29
CA VAL A 289 37.00 -5.41 -8.17
C VAL A 289 35.52 -5.74 -7.97
N ARG A 290 35.18 -6.80 -7.24
CA ARG A 290 33.80 -7.30 -7.15
C ARG A 290 32.85 -6.32 -6.47
N PRO A 291 33.15 -5.77 -5.27
CA PRO A 291 32.25 -4.83 -4.60
C PRO A 291 32.10 -3.51 -5.37
N ARG A 292 33.12 -3.12 -6.15
CA ARG A 292 33.14 -1.92 -7.01
C ARG A 292 32.01 -1.91 -8.02
N ARG A 293 31.87 -3.03 -8.73
CA ARG A 293 30.88 -3.20 -9.80
C ARG A 293 29.45 -3.18 -9.27
N VAL A 294 29.27 -3.71 -8.08
CA VAL A 294 27.98 -3.86 -7.43
C VAL A 294 27.50 -2.52 -6.93
N TYR A 295 28.38 -1.79 -6.24
CA TYR A 295 28.11 -0.42 -5.85
C TYR A 295 27.78 0.44 -7.06
N GLY A 296 28.62 0.38 -8.11
CA GLY A 296 28.39 1.12 -9.35
C GLY A 296 27.06 0.77 -10.03
N PHE A 297 26.67 -0.49 -10.05
CA PHE A 297 25.38 -0.94 -10.59
C PHE A 297 24.20 -0.41 -9.78
N VAL A 298 24.20 -0.57 -8.45
CA VAL A 298 23.11 -0.11 -7.59
C VAL A 298 23.01 1.42 -7.61
N LEU A 299 24.15 2.13 -7.60
CA LEU A 299 24.18 3.58 -7.74
C LEU A 299 23.65 4.03 -9.11
N LEU A 300 24.07 3.39 -10.20
CA LEU A 300 23.53 3.67 -11.54
C LEU A 300 22.01 3.48 -11.57
N PHE A 301 21.50 2.41 -10.97
CA PHE A 301 20.07 2.20 -10.85
C PHE A 301 19.38 3.33 -10.09
N LEU A 302 19.90 3.75 -8.93
CA LEU A 302 19.32 4.84 -8.15
C LEU A 302 19.30 6.16 -8.93
N ILE A 303 20.37 6.46 -9.68
CA ILE A 303 20.43 7.64 -10.55
C ILE A 303 19.40 7.52 -11.68
N ALA A 304 19.37 6.40 -12.41
CA ALA A 304 18.45 6.17 -13.49
C ALA A 304 16.99 6.22 -13.02
N PHE A 305 16.68 5.58 -11.90
CA PHE A 305 15.36 5.63 -11.28
C PHE A 305 14.99 7.05 -10.85
N THR A 306 15.92 7.80 -10.26
CA THR A 306 15.68 9.20 -9.88
C THR A 306 15.34 10.03 -11.12
N ILE A 307 16.11 9.88 -12.20
CA ILE A 307 15.84 10.57 -13.48
C ILE A 307 14.45 10.17 -14.01
N VAL A 308 14.15 8.88 -14.09
CA VAL A 308 12.83 8.40 -14.57
C VAL A 308 11.71 8.92 -13.67
N SER A 309 11.84 8.81 -12.36
CA SER A 309 10.85 9.28 -11.38
C SER A 309 10.62 10.78 -11.48
N LEU A 310 11.68 11.58 -11.67
CA LEU A 310 11.57 13.03 -11.83
C LEU A 310 10.90 13.42 -13.16
N ASN A 311 11.06 12.62 -14.21
CA ASN A 311 10.51 12.87 -15.54
C ASN A 311 9.21 12.10 -15.83
N SER A 312 8.69 11.36 -14.85
CA SER A 312 7.51 10.52 -15.03
C SER A 312 6.31 11.05 -14.27
N SER A 313 5.17 10.53 -14.67
CA SER A 313 3.89 10.61 -14.01
C SER A 313 3.82 10.00 -12.60
N PHE A 314 4.88 9.37 -12.09
CA PHE A 314 4.91 8.85 -10.72
C PHE A 314 4.72 9.96 -9.66
N LYS A 315 4.92 11.23 -10.03
CA LYS A 315 4.58 12.41 -9.22
C LYS A 315 3.05 12.62 -9.17
N SER A 316 2.38 12.06 -8.16
CA SER A 316 1.00 12.48 -7.86
C SER A 316 1.01 13.73 -6.98
N THR A 317 0.35 14.79 -7.41
CA THR A 317 0.28 16.08 -6.72
C THR A 317 -0.75 16.11 -5.59
N SER A 318 -1.61 15.10 -5.46
CA SER A 318 -2.83 15.18 -4.63
C SER A 318 -2.96 14.16 -3.48
N PHE A 319 -1.96 13.31 -3.21
CA PHE A 319 -2.04 12.35 -2.08
C PHE A 319 -1.35 12.87 -0.82
N HIS A 320 -1.94 12.52 0.34
CA HIS A 320 -1.32 12.59 1.66
C HIS A 320 0.10 12.01 1.63
N HIS A 321 1.04 12.68 2.31
CA HIS A 321 2.50 12.46 2.22
C HIS A 321 2.92 11.01 2.43
N PHE A 322 2.20 10.27 3.29
CA PHE A 322 2.42 8.85 3.57
C PHE A 322 2.36 7.99 2.30
N SER A 323 1.34 8.12 1.45
CA SER A 323 1.20 7.33 0.21
C SER A 323 2.30 7.62 -0.81
N ARG A 324 2.93 8.80 -0.75
CA ARG A 324 4.08 9.12 -1.62
C ARG A 324 5.34 8.38 -1.17
N LEU A 325 5.58 8.29 0.14
CA LEU A 325 6.72 7.57 0.69
C LEU A 325 6.68 6.08 0.35
N ILE A 326 5.50 5.45 0.35
CA ILE A 326 5.33 4.04 -0.01
C ILE A 326 5.97 3.74 -1.38
N ARG A 327 5.82 4.64 -2.36
CA ARG A 327 6.38 4.47 -3.72
C ARG A 327 7.91 4.44 -3.74
N TYR A 328 8.57 4.92 -2.69
CA TYR A 328 10.04 4.97 -2.58
C TYR A 328 10.63 3.85 -1.71
N MET A 329 9.81 2.88 -1.27
CA MET A 329 10.26 1.82 -0.37
C MET A 329 11.33 0.88 -0.97
N PRO A 330 11.25 0.45 -2.24
CA PRO A 330 12.35 -0.27 -2.88
C PRO A 330 13.68 0.48 -2.85
N GLN A 331 13.64 1.79 -3.12
CA GLN A 331 14.77 2.69 -3.18
C GLN A 331 15.37 2.88 -1.79
N TRP A 332 14.53 2.98 -0.75
CA TRP A 332 14.97 2.93 0.64
C TRP A 332 15.73 1.62 0.93
N GLY A 333 15.20 0.46 0.53
CA GLY A 333 15.89 -0.83 0.70
C GLY A 333 17.26 -0.88 0.02
N LEU A 334 17.38 -0.31 -1.18
CA LEU A 334 18.65 -0.18 -1.90
C LEU A 334 19.61 0.84 -1.28
N ALA A 335 19.10 1.97 -0.80
CA ALA A 335 19.91 2.96 -0.10
C ALA A 335 20.45 2.39 1.23
N LEU A 336 19.65 1.58 1.93
CA LEU A 336 20.09 0.85 3.11
C LEU A 336 21.15 -0.19 2.78
N LEU A 337 21.04 -0.87 1.64
CA LEU A 337 22.05 -1.80 1.14
C LEU A 337 23.39 -1.07 0.88
N LEU A 338 23.36 0.08 0.19
CA LEU A 338 24.57 0.88 -0.07
C LEU A 338 25.18 1.45 1.22
N THR A 339 24.34 1.91 2.14
CA THR A 339 24.74 2.41 3.46
C THR A 339 25.43 1.30 4.26
N THR A 340 24.85 0.11 4.27
CA THR A 340 25.42 -1.08 4.91
C THR A 340 26.81 -1.39 4.37
N TRP A 341 26.98 -1.35 3.05
CA TRP A 341 28.28 -1.56 2.42
C TRP A 341 29.30 -0.50 2.82
N ALA A 342 28.91 0.78 2.83
CA ALA A 342 29.77 1.89 3.24
C ALA A 342 30.25 1.73 4.69
N LEU A 343 29.34 1.36 5.60
CA LEU A 343 29.64 1.12 7.00
C LEU A 343 30.54 -0.10 7.19
N GLU A 344 30.33 -1.18 6.43
CA GLU A 344 31.20 -2.35 6.44
C GLU A 344 32.63 -1.99 6.01
N ARG A 345 32.79 -1.10 5.02
CA ARG A 345 34.09 -0.59 4.60
C ARG A 345 34.76 0.24 5.68
N LEU A 346 34.05 1.19 6.28
CA LEU A 346 34.55 1.95 7.43
C LEU A 346 34.97 1.01 8.57
N ALA A 347 34.21 -0.05 8.82
CA ALA A 347 34.50 -1.03 9.86
C ALA A 347 35.71 -1.94 9.58
N ARG A 348 36.15 -2.08 8.33
CA ARG A 348 37.40 -2.77 7.96
C ARG A 348 38.64 -1.90 8.17
N GLY A 349 38.48 -0.58 8.29
CA GLY A 349 39.58 0.33 8.61
C GLY A 349 40.13 0.16 10.03
N GLY A 350 40.87 1.18 10.47
CA GLY A 350 41.43 1.25 11.81
C GLY A 350 40.38 1.24 12.93
N SER A 351 40.85 1.08 14.18
CA SER A 351 39.98 0.95 15.36
C SER A 351 39.01 2.15 15.52
N ALA A 352 39.44 3.37 15.19
CA ALA A 352 38.60 4.57 15.24
C ALA A 352 37.44 4.52 14.24
N LEU A 353 37.70 4.20 12.96
CA LEU A 353 36.66 4.10 11.92
C LEU A 353 35.67 2.97 12.22
N ARG A 354 36.16 1.87 12.81
CA ARG A 354 35.30 0.78 13.27
C ARG A 354 34.35 1.20 14.37
N ARG A 355 34.83 1.96 15.37
CA ARG A 355 33.96 2.52 16.41
C ARG A 355 32.95 3.50 15.83
N LEU A 356 33.36 4.33 14.87
CA LEU A 356 32.46 5.25 14.18
C LEU A 356 31.34 4.49 13.44
N ALA A 357 31.68 3.46 12.65
CA ALA A 357 30.70 2.67 11.93
C ALA A 357 29.65 2.04 12.87
N TRP A 358 30.08 1.43 13.96
CA TRP A 358 29.17 0.89 14.97
C TRP A 358 28.37 1.97 15.70
N GLY A 359 29.00 3.10 16.04
CA GLY A 359 28.33 4.24 16.66
C GLY A 359 27.22 4.80 15.78
N LEU A 360 27.44 4.91 14.47
CA LEU A 360 26.42 5.33 13.50
C LEU A 360 25.25 4.34 13.43
N VAL A 361 25.54 3.04 13.33
CA VAL A 361 24.49 2.00 13.27
C VAL A 361 23.67 1.95 14.55
N LEU A 362 24.33 1.92 15.71
CA LEU A 362 23.67 1.86 17.01
C LEU A 362 22.92 3.16 17.31
N GLY A 363 23.46 4.32 16.91
CA GLY A 363 22.78 5.61 17.02
C GLY A 363 21.50 5.65 16.17
N CYS A 364 21.57 5.26 14.90
CA CYS A 364 20.39 5.15 14.04
C CYS A 364 19.37 4.16 14.61
N ALA A 365 19.80 2.98 15.05
CA ALA A 365 18.93 1.96 15.63
C ALA A 365 18.26 2.45 16.92
N ALA A 366 18.98 3.16 17.78
CA ALA A 366 18.41 3.76 18.99
C ALA A 366 17.36 4.83 18.65
N LEU A 367 17.66 5.72 17.70
CA LEU A 367 16.67 6.71 17.21
C LEU A 367 15.43 6.02 16.64
N GLY A 368 15.59 4.95 15.85
CA GLY A 368 14.48 4.21 15.27
C GLY A 368 13.67 3.44 16.30
N ALA A 369 14.31 2.91 17.35
CA ALA A 369 13.62 2.30 18.48
C ALA A 369 12.82 3.33 19.29
N LEU A 370 13.37 4.53 19.50
CA LEU A 370 12.64 5.64 20.11
C LEU A 370 11.43 6.05 19.27
N GLN A 371 11.56 6.03 17.94
CA GLN A 371 10.43 6.24 17.04
C GLN A 371 9.40 5.11 17.12
N THR A 372 9.82 3.84 17.23
CA THR A 372 8.88 2.73 17.47
C THR A 372 8.07 2.97 18.75
N VAL A 373 8.74 3.41 19.82
CA VAL A 373 8.07 3.74 21.10
C VAL A 373 7.15 4.94 20.97
N ASP A 374 7.58 6.01 20.29
CA ASP A 374 6.75 7.20 20.04
C ASP A 374 5.52 6.88 19.20
N LEU A 375 5.69 6.13 18.10
CA LEU A 375 4.57 5.61 17.30
C LEU A 375 3.62 4.79 18.17
N ALA A 376 4.13 3.83 18.95
CA ALA A 376 3.32 3.01 19.82
C ALA A 376 2.56 3.82 20.89
N ARG A 377 3.14 4.92 21.39
CA ARG A 377 2.47 5.83 22.33
C ARG A 377 1.40 6.69 21.68
N ARG A 378 1.56 7.05 20.41
CA ARG A 378 0.56 7.78 19.60
C ARG A 378 -0.56 6.89 19.07
N GLY A 379 -0.34 5.58 19.05
CA GLY A 379 -1.38 4.59 18.82
C GLY A 379 -2.52 4.72 19.84
N SER A 380 -3.60 3.97 19.63
CA SER A 380 -4.78 4.04 20.48
C SER A 380 -4.43 3.78 21.95
N ALA A 381 -4.98 4.58 22.86
CA ALA A 381 -4.86 4.37 24.31
C ALA A 381 -5.57 3.09 24.79
N ALA A 382 -6.30 2.42 23.90
CA ALA A 382 -6.84 1.08 24.09
C ALA A 382 -5.70 0.12 24.41
N GLY A 383 -5.59 -0.34 25.67
CA GLY A 383 -4.55 -1.28 26.09
C GLY A 383 -4.48 -2.53 25.19
N ILE A 384 -3.34 -3.24 25.25
CA ILE A 384 -3.00 -4.37 24.33
C ILE A 384 -4.14 -5.38 24.14
N GLY A 385 -4.90 -5.72 25.19
CA GLY A 385 -6.02 -6.66 25.10
C GLY A 385 -7.19 -6.14 24.26
N GLN A 386 -7.49 -4.84 24.33
CA GLN A 386 -8.51 -4.21 23.51
C GLN A 386 -8.05 -4.11 22.06
N ALA A 387 -6.80 -3.70 21.82
CA ALA A 387 -6.22 -3.69 20.48
C ALA A 387 -6.25 -5.09 19.82
N TRP A 388 -5.87 -6.13 20.57
CA TRP A 388 -5.97 -7.51 20.11
C TRP A 388 -7.41 -7.91 19.74
N THR A 389 -8.37 -7.54 20.57
CA THR A 389 -9.80 -7.82 20.33
C THR A 389 -10.29 -7.09 19.08
N LEU A 390 -9.92 -5.81 18.90
CA LEU A 390 -10.26 -5.05 17.71
C LEU A 390 -9.66 -5.71 16.46
N LEU A 391 -8.36 -6.01 16.45
CA LEU A 391 -7.67 -6.63 15.32
C LEU A 391 -8.30 -7.96 14.89
N ARG A 392 -8.69 -8.79 15.86
CA ARG A 392 -9.31 -10.11 15.59
C ARG A 392 -10.75 -10.00 15.11
N THR A 393 -11.50 -9.02 15.61
CA THR A 393 -12.95 -8.93 15.36
C THR A 393 -13.32 -7.99 14.22
N PHE A 394 -12.46 -7.03 13.87
CA PHE A 394 -12.68 -6.13 12.76
C PHE A 394 -12.39 -6.80 11.42
N LYS A 395 -13.23 -6.51 10.43
CA LYS A 395 -13.10 -7.03 9.07
C LYS A 395 -11.79 -6.59 8.42
N GLY A 396 -11.10 -7.56 7.83
CA GLY A 396 -9.91 -7.37 7.01
C GLY A 396 -10.21 -6.96 5.56
N TYR A 397 -11.46 -6.66 5.23
CA TYR A 397 -11.94 -6.39 3.87
C TYR A 397 -12.96 -5.25 3.85
N GLU A 398 -13.11 -4.59 2.70
CA GLU A 398 -14.08 -3.51 2.47
C GLU A 398 -14.55 -3.49 1.00
N TYR A 399 -15.87 -3.50 0.80
CA TYR A 399 -16.46 -3.55 -0.55
C TYR A 399 -16.47 -2.20 -1.26
N ALA A 400 -16.63 -1.11 -0.50
CA ALA A 400 -16.80 0.24 -1.04
C ALA A 400 -15.63 0.67 -1.95
N ASP A 401 -14.40 0.31 -1.58
CA ASP A 401 -13.21 0.62 -2.38
C ASP A 401 -12.94 -0.42 -3.48
N TYR A 402 -13.34 -1.67 -3.25
CA TYR A 402 -13.04 -2.79 -4.14
C TYR A 402 -14.02 -2.89 -5.33
N LEU A 403 -15.32 -2.89 -5.07
CA LEU A 403 -16.35 -3.12 -6.09
C LEU A 403 -16.30 -2.13 -7.25
N PRO A 404 -16.05 -0.82 -7.05
CA PRO A 404 -15.95 0.10 -8.18
C PRO A 404 -14.81 -0.27 -9.14
N LYS A 405 -13.67 -0.73 -8.61
CA LYS A 405 -12.54 -1.20 -9.43
C LYS A 405 -12.81 -2.54 -10.09
N LEU A 406 -13.43 -3.47 -9.36
CA LEU A 406 -13.87 -4.75 -9.90
C LEU A 406 -14.82 -4.53 -11.09
N PHE A 407 -15.84 -3.69 -10.94
CA PHE A 407 -16.85 -3.46 -11.98
C PHE A 407 -16.26 -2.82 -13.24
N ARG A 408 -15.28 -1.92 -13.12
CA ARG A 408 -14.53 -1.40 -14.29
C ARG A 408 -13.76 -2.49 -15.04
N ASN A 409 -13.41 -3.59 -14.38
CA ASN A 409 -12.70 -4.72 -14.98
C ASN A 409 -13.65 -5.72 -15.68
N LEU A 410 -14.94 -5.69 -15.32
CA LEU A 410 -15.96 -6.60 -15.84
C LEU A 410 -16.73 -5.94 -16.99
N ASP A 411 -16.60 -6.51 -18.18
CA ASP A 411 -17.44 -6.14 -19.33
C ASP A 411 -18.78 -6.87 -19.23
N ARG A 412 -19.67 -6.34 -18.39
CA ARG A 412 -20.96 -6.93 -18.01
C ARG A 412 -22.00 -5.84 -17.83
N ASP A 413 -23.27 -6.19 -18.03
CA ASP A 413 -24.35 -5.27 -17.72
C ASP A 413 -24.48 -5.06 -16.19
N ARG A 414 -25.17 -3.98 -15.81
CA ARG A 414 -25.32 -3.59 -14.39
C ARG A 414 -26.04 -4.64 -13.56
N GLU A 415 -26.88 -5.48 -14.17
CA GLU A 415 -27.65 -6.51 -13.48
C GLU A 415 -26.77 -7.70 -13.13
N GLU A 416 -25.94 -8.15 -14.07
CA GLU A 416 -24.93 -9.17 -13.84
C GLU A 416 -23.87 -8.69 -12.84
N LEU A 417 -23.45 -7.42 -12.91
CA LEU A 417 -22.54 -6.83 -11.92
C LEU A 417 -23.14 -6.84 -10.50
N LEU A 418 -24.42 -6.47 -10.35
CA LEU A 418 -25.11 -6.53 -9.06
C LEU A 418 -25.23 -7.97 -8.54
N ARG A 419 -25.57 -8.93 -9.42
CA ARG A 419 -25.58 -10.36 -9.08
C ARG A 419 -24.22 -10.86 -8.60
N VAL A 420 -23.14 -10.43 -9.24
CA VAL A 420 -21.77 -10.77 -8.81
C VAL A 420 -21.49 -10.22 -7.41
N ALA A 421 -21.84 -8.97 -7.13
CA ALA A 421 -21.65 -8.40 -5.79
C ALA A 421 -22.47 -9.15 -4.74
N LEU A 422 -23.70 -9.57 -5.05
CA LEU A 422 -24.54 -10.31 -4.09
C LEU A 422 -24.10 -11.77 -3.87
N ARG A 423 -23.08 -12.27 -4.57
CA ARG A 423 -22.46 -13.58 -4.29
C ARG A 423 -21.43 -13.53 -3.17
N PHE A 424 -21.05 -12.33 -2.70
CA PHE A 424 -20.20 -12.22 -1.52
C PHE A 424 -20.97 -12.64 -0.26
N GLU A 425 -20.35 -13.48 0.56
CA GLU A 425 -20.91 -13.89 1.84
C GLU A 425 -20.64 -12.79 2.89
N GLU A 426 -21.55 -11.82 2.95
CA GLU A 426 -21.47 -10.69 3.89
C GLU A 426 -22.64 -10.76 4.90
N PRO A 427 -22.36 -11.02 6.20
CA PRO A 427 -23.37 -11.00 7.26
C PRO A 427 -24.16 -9.69 7.36
N ALA A 428 -23.48 -8.55 7.19
CA ALA A 428 -24.07 -7.21 7.20
C ALA A 428 -24.39 -6.75 5.78
N GLN A 429 -25.49 -7.25 5.22
CA GLN A 429 -25.95 -6.94 3.86
C GLN A 429 -26.09 -5.43 3.60
N ASP A 430 -26.34 -4.66 4.65
CA ASP A 430 -26.41 -3.20 4.71
C ASP A 430 -25.09 -2.50 4.33
N LEU A 431 -23.98 -3.25 4.22
CA LEU A 431 -22.71 -2.79 3.67
C LEU A 431 -22.60 -3.08 2.18
N LEU A 432 -22.91 -4.32 1.81
CA LEU A 432 -22.64 -4.86 0.48
C LEU A 432 -23.51 -4.21 -0.58
N LEU A 433 -24.81 -4.13 -0.34
CA LEU A 433 -25.75 -3.62 -1.33
C LEU A 433 -25.53 -2.10 -1.58
N PRO A 434 -25.38 -1.24 -0.56
CA PRO A 434 -24.97 0.15 -0.77
C PRO A 434 -23.65 0.31 -1.53
N ALA A 435 -22.62 -0.48 -1.19
CA ALA A 435 -21.33 -0.44 -1.88
C ALA A 435 -21.46 -0.85 -3.35
N ALA A 436 -22.27 -1.87 -3.66
CA ALA A 436 -22.53 -2.30 -5.02
C ALA A 436 -23.26 -1.22 -5.83
N ILE A 437 -24.27 -0.57 -5.24
CA ILE A 437 -25.00 0.53 -5.92
C ILE A 437 -24.08 1.72 -6.20
N ASP A 438 -23.21 2.11 -5.27
CA ASP A 438 -22.26 3.18 -5.52
C ASP A 438 -21.27 2.81 -6.64
N ALA A 439 -20.77 1.56 -6.63
CA ALA A 439 -19.86 1.04 -7.64
C ALA A 439 -20.46 1.03 -9.06
N LEU A 440 -21.74 0.65 -9.22
CA LEU A 440 -22.42 0.64 -10.53
C LEU A 440 -22.50 2.03 -11.18
N ARG A 441 -22.37 3.08 -10.39
CA ARG A 441 -22.47 4.47 -10.83
C ARG A 441 -21.16 5.01 -11.40
N GLU A 442 -20.01 4.43 -11.06
CA GLU A 442 -18.76 4.86 -11.68
C GLU A 442 -18.74 4.68 -13.20
N GLY A 443 -19.55 3.75 -13.73
CA GLY A 443 -19.78 3.57 -15.16
C GLY A 443 -20.81 4.53 -15.79
N GLY A 444 -21.30 5.54 -15.07
CA GLY A 444 -22.21 6.57 -15.61
C GLY A 444 -23.41 6.89 -14.73
N VAL A 445 -24.34 7.71 -15.23
CA VAL A 445 -25.51 8.15 -14.45
C VAL A 445 -26.44 6.97 -14.15
N LEU A 446 -26.71 6.74 -12.86
CA LEU A 446 -27.71 5.83 -12.34
C LEU A 446 -28.64 6.65 -11.45
N SER A 447 -29.87 6.90 -11.90
CA SER A 447 -30.88 7.59 -11.09
C SER A 447 -31.45 6.65 -10.03
N VAL A 448 -32.14 7.21 -9.03
CA VAL A 448 -32.81 6.45 -7.97
C VAL A 448 -33.82 5.47 -8.57
N GLU A 449 -34.59 5.89 -9.58
CA GLU A 449 -35.62 5.06 -10.23
C GLU A 449 -34.98 3.88 -10.98
N LYS A 450 -33.87 4.14 -11.69
CA LYS A 450 -33.13 3.08 -12.41
C LYS A 450 -32.47 2.10 -11.45
N ALA A 451 -31.91 2.58 -10.34
CA ALA A 451 -31.34 1.74 -9.29
C ALA A 451 -32.43 0.89 -8.62
N SER A 452 -33.59 1.48 -8.29
CA SER A 452 -34.73 0.76 -7.69
C SER A 452 -35.23 -0.36 -8.61
N ALA A 453 -35.44 -0.06 -9.89
CA ALA A 453 -35.86 -1.07 -10.86
C ALA A 453 -34.80 -2.17 -11.05
N LEU A 454 -33.52 -1.83 -10.97
CA LEU A 454 -32.43 -2.79 -11.05
C LEU A 454 -32.40 -3.71 -9.83
N VAL A 455 -32.46 -3.16 -8.62
CA VAL A 455 -32.49 -3.93 -7.36
C VAL A 455 -33.68 -4.88 -7.36
N ALA A 456 -34.88 -4.39 -7.70
CA ALA A 456 -36.09 -5.22 -7.74
C ALA A 456 -36.01 -6.43 -8.70
N ARG A 457 -35.15 -6.38 -9.74
CA ARG A 457 -34.94 -7.52 -10.65
C ARG A 457 -33.91 -8.54 -10.15
N VAL A 458 -33.03 -8.14 -9.23
CA VAL A 458 -31.91 -8.96 -8.77
C VAL A 458 -32.13 -9.48 -7.36
N ASP A 459 -32.72 -8.66 -6.50
CA ASP A 459 -32.94 -8.90 -5.09
C ASP A 459 -34.42 -8.66 -4.77
N ALA A 460 -35.12 -9.72 -4.36
CA ALA A 460 -36.54 -9.65 -4.04
C ALA A 460 -36.83 -8.85 -2.76
N ARG A 461 -35.80 -8.49 -1.99
CA ARG A 461 -35.94 -7.63 -0.80
C ARG A 461 -36.41 -6.24 -1.24
N THR A 462 -37.56 -5.83 -0.75
CA THR A 462 -38.15 -4.51 -1.01
C THR A 462 -37.66 -3.42 -0.06
N ASP A 463 -36.59 -3.67 0.70
CA ASP A 463 -36.12 -2.69 1.67
C ASP A 463 -35.41 -1.51 0.99
N SER A 464 -35.40 -0.37 1.69
CA SER A 464 -34.80 0.88 1.24
C SER A 464 -33.30 0.97 1.55
N SER A 465 -32.65 -0.10 2.02
CA SER A 465 -31.25 -0.04 2.50
C SER A 465 -30.26 0.32 1.39
N TRP A 466 -30.52 -0.13 0.16
CA TRP A 466 -29.71 0.16 -1.02
C TRP A 466 -29.62 1.66 -1.36
N LEU A 467 -30.62 2.46 -0.96
CA LEU A 467 -30.64 3.91 -1.19
C LEU A 467 -29.47 4.61 -0.49
N VAL A 468 -28.93 4.02 0.56
CA VAL A 468 -27.76 4.53 1.26
C VAL A 468 -26.51 4.55 0.36
N GLY A 469 -26.46 3.69 -0.66
CA GLY A 469 -25.42 3.71 -1.70
C GLY A 469 -25.50 4.90 -2.65
N MET A 470 -26.56 5.70 -2.61
CA MET A 470 -26.76 6.84 -3.52
C MET A 470 -26.06 8.12 -3.05
N GLY A 471 -25.40 8.14 -1.89
CA GLY A 471 -24.82 9.34 -1.28
C GLY A 471 -23.84 10.07 -2.21
N ALA A 472 -22.94 9.32 -2.85
CA ALA A 472 -21.97 9.88 -3.78
C ALA A 472 -22.61 10.52 -5.03
N HIS A 473 -23.76 10.02 -5.46
CA HIS A 473 -24.54 10.59 -6.56
C HIS A 473 -25.06 11.97 -6.19
N LEU A 474 -25.74 12.02 -5.04
CA LEU A 474 -26.39 13.22 -4.55
C LEU A 474 -25.36 14.33 -4.30
N VAL A 475 -24.24 14.01 -3.63
CA VAL A 475 -23.24 15.02 -3.26
C VAL A 475 -22.40 15.51 -4.46
N ARG A 476 -21.98 14.63 -5.38
CA ARG A 476 -21.16 15.04 -6.55
C ARG A 476 -21.89 15.95 -7.53
N GLN A 477 -23.23 15.88 -7.61
CA GLN A 477 -24.01 16.70 -8.54
C GLN A 477 -24.24 18.15 -8.08
N GLY A 478 -23.81 18.53 -6.87
CA GLY A 478 -24.31 19.78 -6.32
C GLY A 478 -23.63 20.42 -5.13
N HIS A 479 -22.52 19.88 -4.63
CA HIS A 479 -22.05 20.15 -3.27
C HIS A 479 -23.10 19.70 -2.22
N LEU A 480 -22.64 19.52 -0.97
CA LEU A 480 -23.45 18.96 0.12
C LEU A 480 -24.82 19.66 0.29
N GLY A 481 -24.87 20.99 0.13
CA GLY A 481 -26.10 21.77 0.28
C GLY A 481 -27.18 21.50 -0.76
N ARG A 482 -26.81 21.34 -2.04
CA ARG A 482 -27.79 21.03 -3.10
C ARG A 482 -28.31 19.60 -2.96
N ALA A 483 -27.44 18.65 -2.59
CA ALA A 483 -27.84 17.27 -2.28
C ALA A 483 -28.92 17.26 -1.20
N PHE A 484 -28.64 17.95 -0.09
CA PHE A 484 -29.55 18.08 1.04
C PHE A 484 -30.87 18.75 0.65
N SER A 485 -30.83 19.90 -0.04
CA SER A 485 -32.03 20.60 -0.53
C SER A 485 -32.86 19.76 -1.50
N THR A 486 -32.24 18.89 -2.29
CA THR A 486 -32.95 18.02 -3.25
C THR A 486 -33.76 16.96 -2.50
N VAL A 487 -33.17 16.32 -1.49
CA VAL A 487 -33.85 15.27 -0.73
C VAL A 487 -34.90 15.83 0.25
N THR A 488 -34.69 17.01 0.83
CA THR A 488 -35.66 17.63 1.75
C THR A 488 -36.94 18.12 1.08
N LYS A 489 -36.93 18.27 -0.26
CA LYS A 489 -38.12 18.55 -1.08
C LYS A 489 -39.04 17.33 -1.23
N LEU A 490 -38.56 16.12 -0.95
CA LEU A 490 -39.44 14.94 -0.89
C LEU A 490 -40.43 15.11 0.26
N ALA A 491 -41.63 14.54 0.11
CA ALA A 491 -42.64 14.55 1.15
C ALA A 491 -42.07 13.93 2.45
N LYS A 492 -42.53 14.40 3.62
CA LYS A 492 -42.01 13.92 4.91
C LYS A 492 -42.27 12.42 5.13
N ASP A 493 -43.31 11.90 4.52
CA ASP A 493 -43.77 10.51 4.53
C ASP A 493 -43.24 9.67 3.36
N ASP A 494 -42.42 10.24 2.47
CA ASP A 494 -41.78 9.45 1.40
C ASP A 494 -40.82 8.43 2.03
N PRO A 495 -41.03 7.11 1.83
CA PRO A 495 -40.25 6.06 2.50
C PRO A 495 -38.75 6.09 2.12
N ARG A 496 -38.39 6.81 1.04
CA ARG A 496 -37.01 6.93 0.57
C ARG A 496 -36.25 8.07 1.24
N ARG A 497 -36.96 9.05 1.79
CA ARG A 497 -36.39 10.32 2.27
C ARG A 497 -35.30 10.11 3.31
N ASP A 498 -35.59 9.32 4.34
CA ASP A 498 -34.65 9.09 5.44
C ASP A 498 -33.41 8.33 4.97
N ALA A 499 -33.55 7.30 4.15
CA ALA A 499 -32.42 6.54 3.62
C ALA A 499 -31.50 7.41 2.75
N LEU A 500 -32.07 8.30 1.93
CA LEU A 500 -31.29 9.24 1.10
C LEU A 500 -30.61 10.34 1.95
N LEU A 501 -31.25 10.81 3.02
CA LEU A 501 -30.65 11.74 3.98
C LEU A 501 -29.48 11.10 4.74
N GLU A 502 -29.63 9.83 5.11
CA GLU A 502 -28.54 9.06 5.70
C GLU A 502 -27.40 8.83 4.69
N ALA A 503 -27.72 8.53 3.43
CA ALA A 503 -26.74 8.41 2.35
C ALA A 503 -25.86 9.67 2.21
N ILE A 504 -26.48 10.85 2.28
CA ILE A 504 -25.78 12.14 2.27
C ILE A 504 -24.83 12.24 3.48
N GLY A 505 -25.31 11.87 4.67
CA GLY A 505 -24.50 11.87 5.89
C GLY A 505 -23.30 10.93 5.81
N ARG A 506 -23.46 9.71 5.28
CA ARG A 506 -22.36 8.73 5.14
C ARG A 506 -21.29 9.23 4.16
N TYR A 507 -21.70 9.83 3.05
CA TYR A 507 -20.77 10.29 2.02
C TYR A 507 -20.10 11.64 2.34
N GLY A 508 -20.80 12.57 2.98
CA GLY A 508 -20.23 13.82 3.49
C GLY A 508 -19.50 14.69 2.47
N ARG A 509 -18.49 15.45 2.93
CA ARG A 509 -17.59 16.29 2.11
C ARG A 509 -16.32 15.52 1.78
N GLY A 510 -16.10 15.28 0.49
CA GLY A 510 -14.89 14.61 -0.01
C GLY A 510 -14.93 13.08 0.15
N SER A 511 -14.03 12.40 -0.56
CA SER A 511 -13.94 10.94 -0.58
C SER A 511 -13.26 10.34 0.64
N PHE A 512 -12.53 11.14 1.43
CA PHE A 512 -11.80 10.66 2.60
C PHE A 512 -12.43 11.23 3.88
N PRO A 513 -12.82 10.37 4.83
CA PRO A 513 -13.35 10.79 6.11
C PRO A 513 -12.17 11.25 7.00
N LEU A 514 -12.03 12.56 7.15
CA LEU A 514 -11.04 13.20 8.01
C LEU A 514 -11.74 13.87 9.20
N PRO A 515 -11.11 14.01 10.37
CA PRO A 515 -11.72 14.68 11.52
C PRO A 515 -12.24 16.09 11.18
N GLU A 516 -11.47 16.86 10.42
CA GLU A 516 -11.84 18.22 10.00
C GLU A 516 -13.07 18.22 9.08
N ASN A 517 -13.18 17.21 8.20
CA ASN A 517 -14.36 17.05 7.35
C ASN A 517 -15.61 16.74 8.20
N CYS A 518 -15.50 15.85 9.19
CA CYS A 518 -16.59 15.56 10.11
C CYS A 518 -17.04 16.80 10.89
N THR A 519 -16.10 17.64 11.36
CA THR A 519 -16.43 18.91 12.03
C THR A 519 -17.20 19.86 11.11
N LEU A 520 -16.69 20.11 9.90
CA LEU A 520 -17.34 21.00 8.92
C LEU A 520 -18.72 20.48 8.48
N GLU A 521 -18.89 19.16 8.43
CA GLU A 521 -20.17 18.52 8.14
C GLU A 521 -21.15 18.68 9.30
N ALA A 522 -20.70 18.47 10.55
CA ALA A 522 -21.52 18.67 11.75
C ALA A 522 -21.99 20.13 11.89
N GLU A 523 -21.10 21.10 11.64
CA GLU A 523 -21.46 22.52 11.59
C GLU A 523 -22.51 22.78 10.52
N PHE A 524 -22.27 22.30 9.30
CA PHE A 524 -23.22 22.43 8.20
C PHE A 524 -24.59 21.84 8.56
N TYR A 525 -24.64 20.63 9.11
CA TYR A 525 -25.89 19.98 9.47
C TYR A 525 -26.64 20.69 10.59
N SER A 526 -25.91 21.26 11.56
CA SER A 526 -26.47 22.06 12.65
C SER A 526 -27.10 23.35 12.13
N THR A 527 -26.38 24.11 11.29
CA THR A 527 -26.88 25.36 10.70
C THR A 527 -28.15 25.15 9.87
N HIS A 528 -28.30 23.99 9.24
CA HIS A 528 -29.45 23.69 8.37
C HIS A 528 -30.58 22.91 9.06
N GLY A 529 -30.49 22.66 10.38
CA GLY A 529 -31.51 21.90 11.11
C GLY A 529 -31.72 20.50 10.56
N SER A 530 -30.64 19.76 10.30
CA SER A 530 -30.71 18.50 9.56
C SER A 530 -31.45 17.40 10.32
N PRO A 531 -32.28 16.57 9.65
CA PRO A 531 -32.98 15.46 10.28
C PRO A 531 -32.04 14.42 10.90
N ALA A 532 -32.56 13.63 11.85
CA ALA A 532 -31.81 12.58 12.54
C ALA A 532 -31.13 11.58 11.58
N ALA A 533 -31.75 11.27 10.44
CA ALA A 533 -31.17 10.38 9.43
C ALA A 533 -29.81 10.86 8.90
N THR A 534 -29.64 12.16 8.66
CA THR A 534 -28.37 12.73 8.22
C THR A 534 -27.30 12.59 9.31
N TRP A 535 -27.67 12.78 10.57
CA TRP A 535 -26.78 12.59 11.71
C TRP A 535 -26.38 11.13 11.91
N ARG A 536 -27.28 10.16 11.70
CA ARG A 536 -26.91 8.72 11.64
C ARG A 536 -25.85 8.47 10.58
N GLY A 537 -26.02 9.07 9.39
CA GLY A 537 -25.02 8.98 8.33
C GLY A 537 -23.67 9.58 8.74
N LEU A 538 -23.66 10.74 9.42
CA LEU A 538 -22.43 11.31 9.97
C LEU A 538 -21.79 10.38 11.01
N GLY A 539 -22.59 9.73 11.87
CA GLY A 539 -22.13 8.72 12.81
C GLY A 539 -21.32 7.59 12.16
N TRP A 540 -21.80 7.10 11.02
CA TRP A 540 -21.08 6.12 10.20
C TRP A 540 -19.72 6.65 9.74
N ARG A 541 -19.69 7.90 9.28
CA ARG A 541 -18.48 8.56 8.80
C ARG A 541 -17.48 8.81 9.93
N ILE A 542 -17.96 9.21 11.12
CA ILE A 542 -17.15 9.30 12.34
C ILE A 542 -16.52 7.94 12.64
N HIS A 543 -17.26 6.83 12.51
CA HIS A 543 -16.68 5.50 12.69
C HIS A 543 -15.56 5.21 11.68
N GLN A 544 -15.71 5.62 10.41
CA GLN A 544 -14.64 5.45 9.41
C GLN A 544 -13.41 6.31 9.74
N THR A 545 -13.62 7.56 10.19
CA THR A 545 -12.54 8.48 10.61
C THR A 545 -11.77 7.95 11.83
N PHE A 546 -12.49 7.47 12.85
CA PHE A 546 -11.95 7.12 14.16
C PHE A 546 -11.97 5.60 14.41
N ARG A 547 -11.84 4.79 13.36
CA ARG A 547 -12.08 3.34 13.40
C ARG A 547 -11.26 2.60 14.46
N LEU A 548 -10.07 3.10 14.80
CA LEU A 548 -9.17 2.57 15.85
C LEU A 548 -8.96 3.51 17.02
N ASP A 549 -9.66 4.63 17.03
CA ASP A 549 -9.67 5.56 18.14
C ASP A 549 -11.10 5.72 18.69
N PRO A 550 -11.65 4.67 19.34
CA PRO A 550 -12.98 4.77 19.94
C PRO A 550 -13.09 5.91 20.96
N ALA A 551 -11.99 6.30 21.61
CA ALA A 551 -11.95 7.41 22.55
C ALA A 551 -12.10 8.75 21.84
N GLY A 552 -11.35 8.97 20.76
CA GLY A 552 -11.52 10.14 19.89
C GLY A 552 -12.91 10.21 19.27
N ALA A 553 -13.47 9.07 18.84
CA ALA A 553 -14.85 9.00 18.36
C ALA A 553 -15.85 9.42 19.44
N ALA A 554 -15.71 8.91 20.67
CA ALA A 554 -16.57 9.25 21.78
C ALA A 554 -16.47 10.75 22.13
N ALA A 555 -15.26 11.29 22.22
CA ALA A 555 -15.04 12.71 22.47
C ALA A 555 -15.67 13.60 21.37
N PHE A 556 -15.54 13.20 20.09
CA PHE A 556 -16.20 13.90 18.98
C PHE A 556 -17.73 13.88 19.13
N LEU A 557 -18.31 12.70 19.39
CA LEU A 557 -19.75 12.53 19.56
C LEU A 557 -20.27 13.34 20.76
N ASP A 558 -19.56 13.34 21.88
CA ASP A 558 -19.92 14.10 23.08
C ASP A 558 -19.87 15.62 22.86
N GLY A 559 -19.09 16.09 21.88
CA GLY A 559 -19.08 17.48 21.43
C GLY A 559 -20.31 17.91 20.63
N LEU A 560 -21.14 16.98 20.15
CA LEU A 560 -22.35 17.30 19.38
C LEU A 560 -23.52 17.71 20.31
N PRO A 561 -24.49 18.53 19.83
CA PRO A 561 -25.73 18.82 20.57
C PRO A 561 -26.54 17.55 20.86
N GLU A 562 -27.34 17.52 21.94
CA GLU A 562 -28.00 16.30 22.48
C GLU A 562 -28.79 15.48 21.45
N GLY A 563 -29.76 16.07 20.74
CA GLY A 563 -30.53 15.35 19.72
C GLY A 563 -29.67 14.80 18.55
N PRO A 564 -28.86 15.65 17.89
CA PRO A 564 -27.85 15.21 16.92
C PRO A 564 -26.90 14.12 17.43
N ARG A 565 -26.48 14.21 18.69
CA ARG A 565 -25.54 13.28 19.34
C ARG A 565 -26.10 11.88 19.41
N GLU A 566 -27.36 11.70 19.83
CA GLU A 566 -28.00 10.39 19.91
C GLU A 566 -28.09 9.71 18.53
N ALA A 567 -28.51 10.47 17.50
CA ALA A 567 -28.60 9.97 16.14
C ALA A 567 -27.21 9.61 15.57
N ALA A 568 -26.20 10.47 15.77
CA ALA A 568 -24.83 10.18 15.35
C ALA A 568 -24.24 8.98 16.09
N ARG A 569 -24.48 8.84 17.40
CA ARG A 569 -24.05 7.67 18.19
C ARG A 569 -24.69 6.38 17.67
N SER A 570 -25.98 6.40 17.37
CA SER A 570 -26.69 5.26 16.78
C SER A 570 -26.07 4.82 15.45
N GLY A 571 -25.77 5.79 14.56
CA GLY A 571 -25.10 5.51 13.28
C GLY A 571 -23.66 4.99 13.45
N TYR A 572 -22.92 5.54 14.41
CA TYR A 572 -21.57 5.06 14.77
C TYR A 572 -21.61 3.61 15.25
N GLU A 573 -22.52 3.27 16.16
CA GLU A 573 -22.68 1.91 16.69
C GLU A 573 -23.11 0.91 15.61
N GLN A 574 -23.99 1.32 14.69
CA GLN A 574 -24.37 0.51 13.54
C GLN A 574 -23.14 0.22 12.66
N ALA A 575 -22.36 1.24 12.32
CA ALA A 575 -21.14 1.09 11.52
C ALA A 575 -20.09 0.23 12.22
N PHE A 576 -19.94 0.40 13.54
CA PHE A 576 -19.05 -0.39 14.37
C PHE A 576 -19.45 -1.87 14.38
N ARG A 577 -20.73 -2.19 14.60
CA ARG A 577 -21.25 -3.56 14.52
C ARG A 577 -21.07 -4.15 13.13
N ALA A 578 -21.42 -3.39 12.08
CA ALA A 578 -21.31 -3.86 10.70
C ALA A 578 -19.86 -4.18 10.31
N ASN A 579 -18.86 -3.51 10.89
CA ASN A 579 -17.44 -3.79 10.63
C ASN A 579 -16.84 -4.90 11.51
N ARG A 580 -17.61 -5.50 12.43
CA ARG A 580 -17.20 -6.68 13.18
C ARG A 580 -17.64 -7.97 12.49
N LEU A 581 -16.94 -9.06 12.78
CA LEU A 581 -17.22 -10.40 12.29
C LEU A 581 -18.26 -11.18 13.13
N GLU A 582 -18.71 -10.60 14.25
CA GLU A 582 -19.62 -11.22 15.23
C GLU A 582 -21.08 -10.82 15.04
#